data_AF-F8CEH2-F1
#
_entry.id   AF-F8CEH2-F1
#
_cell.length_a   1.000
_cell.length_b   1.000
_cell.length_c   1.000
_cell.angle_alpha   90.00
_cell.angle_beta   90.00
_cell.angle_gamma   90.00
#
_symmetry.space_group_name_H-M   'P 1'
#
loop_
_entity.id
_entity.type
_entity.pdbx_description
1 polymer ?
#
loop_
_entity_poly.entity_id
_entity_poly.type
_entity_poly.pdbx_seq_one_letter_code
_entity_poly.pdbx_strand_id
1 'polypeptide(L)'
;MFPSFSRLVRTASVVAALLLAPAAVAEEAEYGRSYVFTTVDAVQAYSLGGGFEVTGVLEGEATTRTISFWAEHGTYESQQSFGARCDRLALLLMTRPGRFQLTVLMPSSFQAATCKLTRLP
;
A
#
# COMPACT_ATOMS: atom_id res chain seq x y z
N MET A 1 -27.78 28.79 34.08
CA MET A 1 -26.54 28.89 33.30
C MET A 1 -26.33 27.54 32.63
N PHE A 2 -26.97 27.31 31.48
CA PHE A 2 -26.96 25.99 30.81
C PHE A 2 -25.79 25.94 29.82
N PRO A 3 -24.85 24.98 29.95
CA PRO A 3 -23.73 24.90 29.01
C PRO A 3 -24.22 24.34 27.67
N SER A 4 -24.02 25.17 26.64
CA SER A 4 -23.94 24.92 25.20
C SER A 4 -24.02 23.46 24.72
N PHE A 5 -25.23 23.06 24.30
CA PHE A 5 -25.49 21.86 23.48
C PHE A 5 -24.71 21.82 22.15
N SER A 6 -24.16 22.95 21.71
CA SER A 6 -23.45 23.09 20.44
C SER A 6 -22.10 22.34 20.42
N ARG A 7 -21.46 22.12 21.57
CA ARG A 7 -20.17 21.41 21.64
C ARG A 7 -20.31 19.89 21.48
N LEU A 8 -21.41 19.31 21.99
CA LEU A 8 -21.67 17.87 21.93
C LEU A 8 -21.96 17.37 20.50
N VAL A 9 -22.67 18.17 19.70
CA VAL A 9 -22.97 17.82 18.30
C VAL A 9 -21.71 17.80 17.45
N ARG A 10 -20.77 18.70 17.72
CA ARG A 10 -19.51 18.81 16.96
C ARG A 10 -18.51 17.69 17.27
N THR A 11 -18.57 17.11 18.47
CA THR A 11 -17.75 15.95 18.83
C THR A 11 -18.31 14.64 18.27
N ALA A 12 -19.62 14.52 18.12
CA ALA A 12 -20.25 13.32 17.58
C ALA A 12 -19.93 13.11 16.08
N SER A 13 -19.81 14.18 15.30
CA SER A 13 -19.51 14.08 13.86
C SER A 13 -18.09 13.58 13.56
N VAL A 14 -17.12 13.87 14.43
CA VAL A 14 -15.73 13.43 14.23
C VAL A 14 -15.57 11.94 14.54
N VAL A 15 -16.28 11.43 15.55
CA VAL A 15 -16.22 10.00 15.92
C VAL A 15 -16.90 9.12 14.87
N ALA A 16 -18.00 9.57 14.28
CA ALA A 16 -18.69 8.82 13.22
C ALA A 16 -17.85 8.68 11.93
N ALA A 17 -17.01 9.67 11.60
CA ALA A 17 -16.15 9.61 10.42
C ALA A 17 -14.98 8.60 10.58
N LEU A 18 -14.52 8.34 11.81
CA LEU A 18 -13.44 7.39 12.10
C LEU A 18 -13.91 5.92 12.07
N LEU A 19 -15.20 5.65 12.28
CA LEU A 19 -15.76 4.30 12.29
C LEU A 19 -16.07 3.74 10.90
N LEU A 20 -15.98 4.56 9.85
CA LEU A 20 -16.21 4.18 8.45
C LEU A 20 -14.91 3.94 7.69
N ALA A 21 -13.75 3.90 8.36
CA ALA A 21 -12.51 3.46 7.73
C ALA A 21 -12.74 2.03 7.21
N PRO A 22 -12.73 1.80 5.88
CA PRO A 22 -12.88 0.46 5.34
C PRO A 22 -11.73 -0.37 5.91
N ALA A 23 -12.05 -1.51 6.52
CA ALA A 23 -11.06 -2.57 6.66
C ALA A 23 -10.76 -3.04 5.24
N ALA A 24 -9.78 -2.40 4.59
CA ALA A 24 -9.33 -2.77 3.27
C ALA A 24 -8.74 -4.18 3.38
N VAL A 25 -9.48 -5.18 2.91
CA VAL A 25 -8.95 -6.53 2.74
C VAL A 25 -7.90 -6.44 1.64
N ALA A 26 -6.71 -6.98 1.90
CA ALA A 26 -5.66 -7.03 0.91
C ALA A 26 -6.11 -7.86 -0.29
N GLU A 27 -6.10 -7.25 -1.48
CA GLU A 27 -6.32 -7.94 -2.75
C GLU A 27 -5.01 -8.57 -3.22
N GLU A 28 -5.06 -9.77 -3.77
CA GLU A 28 -3.89 -10.40 -4.35
C GLU A 28 -3.55 -9.82 -5.73
N ALA A 29 -2.27 -9.49 -5.93
CA ALA A 29 -1.79 -8.95 -7.19
C ALA A 29 -1.95 -9.96 -8.33
N GLU A 30 -2.58 -9.55 -9.41
CA GLU A 30 -2.75 -10.36 -10.60
C GLU A 30 -1.40 -10.57 -11.32
N TYR A 31 -1.14 -11.82 -11.70
CA TYR A 31 0.03 -12.17 -12.50
C TYR A 31 0.01 -11.46 -13.86
N GLY A 32 1.16 -10.93 -14.25
CA GLY A 32 1.36 -10.15 -15.47
C GLY A 32 0.94 -8.68 -15.35
N ARG A 33 0.45 -8.23 -14.19
CA ARG A 33 -0.05 -6.87 -14.00
C ARG A 33 0.93 -5.97 -13.27
N SER A 34 1.00 -4.72 -13.73
CA SER A 34 1.71 -3.63 -13.04
C SER A 34 0.73 -2.80 -12.21
N TYR A 35 1.13 -2.50 -10.99
CA TYR A 35 0.41 -1.65 -10.05
C TYR A 35 1.24 -0.39 -9.81
N VAL A 36 0.70 0.78 -10.14
CA VAL A 36 1.39 2.07 -10.00
C VAL A 36 0.76 2.84 -8.84
N PHE A 37 1.48 2.96 -7.73
CA PHE A 37 1.06 3.74 -6.57
C PHE A 37 1.54 5.19 -6.68
N THR A 38 0.60 6.12 -6.53
CA THR A 38 0.85 7.56 -6.46
C THR A 38 1.09 8.04 -5.03
N THR A 39 0.49 7.35 -4.06
CA THR A 39 0.77 7.48 -2.64
C THR A 39 0.89 6.09 -2.02
N VAL A 40 1.64 6.01 -0.93
CA VAL A 40 1.67 4.82 -0.07
C VAL A 40 1.35 5.30 1.33
N ASP A 41 0.37 4.64 1.94
CA ASP A 41 -0.14 4.95 3.28
C ASP A 41 0.40 3.93 4.29
N ALA A 42 0.57 2.66 3.89
CA ALA A 42 1.18 1.62 4.71
C ALA A 42 1.87 0.56 3.87
N VAL A 43 2.86 -0.10 4.47
CA VAL A 43 3.58 -1.24 3.89
C VAL A 43 3.73 -2.30 4.96
N GLN A 44 3.49 -3.55 4.60
CA GLN A 44 3.68 -4.68 5.49
C GLN A 44 4.49 -5.76 4.77
N ALA A 45 5.71 -6.01 5.24
CA ALA A 45 6.56 -7.07 4.70
C ALA A 45 6.44 -8.33 5.57
N TYR A 46 6.29 -9.50 4.95
CA TYR A 46 6.16 -10.77 5.64
C TYR A 46 7.51 -11.52 5.64
N SER A 47 7.96 -11.94 6.82
CA SER A 47 9.21 -12.71 6.96
C SER A 47 9.07 -14.17 6.50
N LEU A 48 7.85 -14.69 6.54
CA LEU A 48 7.48 -16.04 6.09
C LEU A 48 6.65 -15.92 4.82
N GLY A 49 7.01 -16.65 3.76
CA GLY A 49 6.29 -16.63 2.47
C GLY A 49 6.74 -15.55 1.48
N GLY A 50 7.70 -14.69 1.85
CA GLY A 50 8.42 -13.85 0.89
C GLY A 50 7.58 -12.81 0.15
N GLY A 51 6.42 -12.47 0.72
CA GLY A 51 5.51 -11.47 0.18
C GLY A 51 5.52 -10.16 0.96
N PHE A 52 4.82 -9.18 0.42
CA PHE A 52 4.58 -7.90 1.07
C PHE A 52 3.27 -7.29 0.57
N GLU A 53 2.69 -6.44 1.39
CA GLU A 53 1.49 -5.68 1.09
C GLU A 53 1.82 -4.19 1.00
N VAL A 54 1.20 -3.53 0.03
CA VAL A 54 1.26 -2.07 -0.13
C VAL A 54 -0.17 -1.55 -0.07
N THR A 55 -0.41 -0.65 0.89
CA THR A 55 -1.64 0.12 0.99
C THR A 55 -1.37 1.53 0.48
N GLY A 56 -2.12 1.97 -0.53
CA GLY A 56 -1.94 3.30 -1.12
C GLY A 56 -2.93 3.59 -2.23
N VAL A 57 -2.82 4.75 -2.87
CA VAL A 57 -3.68 5.15 -3.99
C VAL A 57 -3.02 4.78 -5.31
N LEU A 58 -3.70 3.95 -6.11
CA LEU A 58 -3.25 3.59 -7.45
C LEU A 58 -3.48 4.74 -8.45
N GLU A 59 -2.64 4.80 -9.48
CA GLU A 59 -2.77 5.76 -10.57
C GLU A 59 -4.13 5.60 -11.27
N GLY A 60 -4.85 6.71 -11.41
CA GLY A 60 -6.19 6.73 -11.98
C GLY A 60 -7.31 6.37 -10.98
N GLU A 61 -6.98 6.00 -9.75
CA GLU A 61 -7.95 5.73 -8.70
C GLU A 61 -8.01 6.89 -7.68
N ALA A 62 -9.16 7.06 -7.03
CA ALA A 62 -9.38 8.07 -6.00
C ALA A 62 -9.37 7.50 -4.57
N THR A 63 -9.41 6.18 -4.45
CA THR A 63 -9.51 5.47 -3.16
C THR A 63 -8.25 4.67 -2.90
N THR A 64 -7.84 4.62 -1.64
CA THR A 64 -6.77 3.73 -1.18
C THR A 64 -7.17 2.27 -1.38
N ARG A 65 -6.20 1.44 -1.82
CA ARG A 65 -6.31 -0.01 -1.92
C ARG A 65 -5.11 -0.67 -1.27
N THR A 66 -5.34 -1.87 -0.75
CA THR A 66 -4.27 -2.75 -0.25
C THR A 66 -4.05 -3.85 -1.25
N ILE A 67 -2.84 -3.93 -1.82
CA ILE A 67 -2.44 -4.97 -2.76
C ILE A 67 -1.34 -5.82 -2.13
N SER A 68 -1.53 -7.13 -2.14
CA SER A 68 -0.59 -8.14 -1.66
C SER A 68 0.16 -8.75 -2.83
N PHE A 69 1.49 -8.82 -2.70
CA PHE A 69 2.40 -9.34 -3.71
C PHE A 69 3.09 -10.57 -3.13
N TRP A 70 2.84 -11.73 -3.71
CA TRP A 70 3.41 -13.00 -3.27
C TRP A 70 4.27 -13.61 -4.37
N ALA A 71 5.49 -14.00 -4.00
CA ALA A 71 6.32 -14.81 -4.87
C ALA A 71 5.97 -16.28 -4.63
N GLU A 72 5.15 -16.88 -5.50
CA GLU A 72 4.86 -18.33 -5.44
C GLU A 72 6.11 -19.17 -5.75
N HIS A 73 7.08 -18.58 -6.43
CA HIS A 73 8.21 -19.31 -7.01
C HIS A 73 9.54 -18.58 -6.80
N GLY A 74 10.57 -19.31 -6.36
CA GLY A 74 11.91 -18.80 -6.07
C GLY A 74 12.55 -19.51 -4.89
N THR A 75 13.85 -19.32 -4.65
CA THR A 75 14.46 -19.74 -3.38
C THR A 75 13.97 -18.81 -2.26
N TYR A 76 13.85 -19.33 -1.04
CA TYR A 76 13.43 -18.55 0.13
C TYR A 76 14.20 -17.22 0.27
N GLU A 77 15.51 -17.25 0.02
CA GLU A 77 16.39 -16.07 0.04
C GLU A 77 16.00 -15.04 -1.04
N SER A 78 15.67 -15.48 -2.25
CA SER A 78 15.24 -14.59 -3.33
C SER A 78 13.93 -13.86 -2.99
N GLN A 79 12.97 -14.55 -2.36
CA GLN A 79 11.68 -13.98 -2.00
C GLN A 79 11.79 -13.00 -0.82
N GLN A 80 12.54 -13.35 0.23
CA GLN A 80 12.81 -12.42 1.33
C GLN A 80 13.56 -11.17 0.86
N SER A 81 14.55 -11.35 -0.02
CA SER A 81 15.32 -10.23 -0.56
C SER A 81 14.45 -9.28 -1.41
N PHE A 82 13.42 -9.81 -2.05
CA PHE A 82 12.47 -9.04 -2.86
C PHE A 82 11.58 -8.15 -1.98
N GLY A 83 10.86 -8.72 -1.02
CA GLY A 83 10.01 -7.95 -0.10
C GLY A 83 10.77 -6.81 0.58
N ALA A 84 11.99 -7.09 1.07
CA ALA A 84 12.84 -6.09 1.72
C ALA A 84 13.35 -4.96 0.80
N ARG A 85 13.44 -5.18 -0.53
CA ARG A 85 13.82 -4.14 -1.49
C ARG A 85 12.64 -3.23 -1.82
N CYS A 86 11.47 -3.83 -2.06
CA CYS A 86 10.25 -3.10 -2.36
C CYS A 86 9.77 -2.26 -1.17
N ASP A 87 9.91 -2.79 0.04
CA ASP A 87 9.59 -2.09 1.28
C ASP A 87 10.37 -0.76 1.39
N ARG A 88 11.68 -0.78 1.14
CA ARG A 88 12.50 0.46 1.16
C ARG A 88 12.03 1.50 0.14
N LEU A 89 11.61 1.09 -1.05
CA LEU A 89 11.10 2.02 -2.06
C LEU A 89 9.73 2.59 -1.68
N ALA A 90 8.87 1.75 -1.12
CA ALA A 90 7.55 2.14 -0.64
C ALA A 90 7.66 3.10 0.56
N LEU A 91 8.54 2.82 1.52
CA LEU A 91 8.88 3.74 2.62
C LEU A 91 9.40 5.10 2.11
N LEU A 92 10.22 5.11 1.06
CA LEU A 92 10.68 6.36 0.44
C LEU A 92 9.51 7.16 -0.12
N LEU A 93 8.54 6.52 -0.78
CA LEU A 93 7.33 7.17 -1.26
C LEU A 93 6.46 7.70 -0.12
N MET A 94 6.30 6.93 0.98
CA MET A 94 5.57 7.38 2.19
C MET A 94 6.13 8.68 2.76
N THR A 95 7.46 8.82 2.81
CA THR A 95 8.10 10.03 3.36
C THR A 95 8.05 11.25 2.44
N ARG A 96 7.75 11.06 1.15
CA ARG A 96 7.79 12.11 0.12
C ARG A 96 6.64 11.94 -0.89
N PRO A 97 5.37 12.04 -0.45
CA PRO A 97 4.22 11.87 -1.33
C PRO A 97 4.24 12.91 -2.46
N GLY A 98 3.82 12.51 -3.66
CA GLY A 98 3.78 13.37 -4.85
C GLY A 98 5.13 13.69 -5.50
N ARG A 99 6.25 13.19 -4.96
CA ARG A 99 7.58 13.31 -5.60
C ARG A 99 7.98 12.09 -6.40
N PHE A 100 7.40 10.94 -6.07
CA PHE A 100 7.69 9.67 -6.70
C PHE A 100 6.41 8.90 -7.00
N GLN A 101 6.51 7.91 -7.87
CA GLN A 101 5.54 6.85 -8.07
C GLN A 101 6.24 5.51 -7.85
N LEU A 102 5.57 4.59 -7.17
CA LEU A 102 6.05 3.22 -6.98
C LEU A 102 5.31 2.30 -7.95
N THR A 103 6.03 1.68 -8.87
CA THR A 103 5.50 0.62 -9.73
C THR A 103 5.92 -0.73 -9.17
N VAL A 104 4.96 -1.63 -8.95
CA VAL A 104 5.18 -3.03 -8.61
C VAL A 104 4.63 -3.89 -9.72
N LEU A 105 5.46 -4.74 -10.32
CA LEU A 105 5.06 -5.69 -11.35
C LEU A 105 5.11 -7.10 -10.77
N MET A 106 3.97 -7.79 -10.83
CA MET A 106 3.86 -9.22 -10.57
C MET A 106 4.07 -9.96 -11.91
N PRO A 107 5.24 -10.58 -12.18
CA PRO A 107 5.50 -11.24 -13.45
C PRO A 107 4.62 -12.49 -13.64
N SER A 108 4.24 -12.79 -14.87
CA SER A 108 3.42 -13.97 -15.23
C SER A 108 4.18 -15.30 -15.27
N SER A 109 5.43 -15.34 -14.80
CA SER A 109 6.31 -16.51 -14.88
C SER A 109 7.14 -16.64 -13.60
N PHE A 110 8.01 -17.66 -13.52
CA PHE A 110 8.96 -17.93 -12.42
C PHE A 110 10.04 -16.85 -12.21
N GLN A 111 9.75 -15.59 -12.56
CA GLN A 111 10.62 -14.44 -12.32
C GLN A 111 10.27 -13.82 -10.98
N ALA A 112 11.28 -13.25 -10.32
CA ALA A 112 11.06 -12.44 -9.14
C ALA A 112 10.20 -11.22 -9.53
N ALA A 113 9.25 -10.85 -8.67
CA ALA A 113 8.55 -9.59 -8.83
C ALA A 113 9.54 -8.41 -8.83
N THR A 114 9.12 -7.31 -9.45
CA THR A 114 9.98 -6.15 -9.63
C THR A 114 9.30 -4.91 -9.09
N CYS A 115 10.10 -4.05 -8.44
CA CYS A 115 9.64 -2.78 -7.92
C CYS A 115 10.52 -1.66 -8.47
N LYS A 116 9.91 -0.58 -8.90
CA LYS A 116 10.57 0.59 -9.46
C LYS A 116 10.01 1.86 -8.83
N LEU A 117 10.90 2.74 -8.40
CA LEU A 117 10.52 4.07 -7.93
C LEU A 117 10.88 5.10 -9.02
N THR A 118 9.88 5.81 -9.54
CA THR A 118 10.05 6.82 -10.58
C THR A 118 9.85 8.20 -9.98
N ARG A 119 10.75 9.16 -10.23
CA ARG A 119 10.56 10.55 -9.81
C ARG A 119 9.59 11.25 -10.76
N LEU A 120 8.65 12.01 -10.22
CA LEU A 120 7.74 12.85 -11.00
C LEU A 120 8.43 14.16 -11.41
N PRO A 121 8.11 14.70 -12.60
CA PRO A 121 8.69 15.95 -13.12
C PRO A 121 8.40 17.16 -12.21
#